data_AF-A0A0N4ZWL2-F1
#
_entry.id   AF-A0A0N4ZWL2-F1
#
_cell.length_a   1.000
_cell.length_b   1.000
_cell.length_c   1.000
_cell.angle_alpha   90.00
_cell.angle_beta   90.00
_cell.angle_gamma   90.00
#
_symmetry.space_group_name_H-M   'P 1'
#
loop_
_entity.id
_entity.type
_entity.pdbx_description
1 polymer ?
#
loop_
_entity_poly.entity_id
_entity_poly.type
_entity_poly.pdbx_seq_one_letter_code
_entity_poly.pdbx_strand_id
1 'polypeptide(L)'
;MFYSKVMILTIVFLIFFKVHTIICSDNEALVETQSGTIKGNQFTINETTINEYLGMPYAQPPIDDKRFQKPEAVVSTASPPIEAKTFKNSCIQGLVDMGYESKYFNNTKTNQSEDCLY
;
A
#
# COMPACT_ATOMS: atom_id res chain seq x y z
N MET A 1 3.90 38.05 37.13
CA MET A 1 2.94 37.97 35.99
C MET A 1 3.56 37.38 34.72
N PHE A 2 4.80 37.72 34.38
CA PHE A 2 5.51 37.21 33.18
C PHE A 2 5.72 35.68 33.18
N TYR A 3 6.21 35.12 34.29
CA TYR A 3 6.48 33.68 34.44
C TYR A 3 5.24 32.78 34.28
N SER A 4 4.07 33.26 34.73
CA SER A 4 2.81 32.51 34.64
C SER A 4 2.33 32.38 33.18
N LYS A 5 2.52 33.41 32.35
CA LYS A 5 2.15 33.36 30.92
C LYS A 5 3.07 32.42 30.12
N VAL A 6 4.37 32.40 30.42
CA VAL A 6 5.35 31.49 29.79
C VAL A 6 5.07 30.02 30.16
N MET A 7 4.69 29.76 31.41
CA MET A 7 4.31 28.43 31.88
C MET A 7 3.01 27.93 31.21
N ILE A 8 2.01 28.80 31.04
CA ILE A 8 0.75 28.43 30.36
C ILE A 8 1.01 28.16 28.88
N LEU A 9 1.83 28.97 28.20
CA LEU A 9 2.14 28.78 26.78
C LEU A 9 2.88 27.46 26.50
N THR A 10 3.82 27.09 27.38
CA THR A 10 4.55 25.81 27.29
C THR A 10 3.64 24.61 27.55
N ILE A 11 2.73 24.69 28.52
CA ILE A 11 1.73 23.64 28.77
C ILE A 11 0.79 23.46 27.57
N VAL A 12 0.30 24.55 26.97
CA VAL A 12 -0.55 24.48 25.78
C VAL A 12 0.18 23.84 24.60
N PHE A 13 1.45 24.20 24.37
CA PHE A 13 2.28 23.59 23.32
C PHE A 13 2.47 22.08 23.53
N LEU A 14 2.72 21.64 24.77
CA LEU A 14 2.85 20.22 25.12
C LEU A 14 1.53 19.44 24.94
N ILE A 15 0.39 20.07 25.24
CA ILE A 15 -0.94 19.48 25.01
C ILE A 15 -1.20 19.34 23.52
N PHE A 16 -0.91 20.36 22.70
CA PHE A 16 -1.03 20.27 21.23
C PHE A 16 -0.13 19.17 20.63
N PHE A 17 1.11 19.04 21.11
CA PHE A 17 2.02 17.98 20.66
C PHE A 17 1.51 16.57 20.98
N LYS A 18 0.93 16.39 22.18
CA LYS A 18 0.31 15.11 22.57
C LYS A 18 -0.96 14.80 21.78
N VAL A 19 -1.76 15.81 21.41
CA VAL A 19 -2.98 15.60 20.63
C VAL A 19 -2.64 15.19 19.18
N HIS A 20 -1.57 15.71 18.59
CA HIS A 20 -1.13 15.30 17.24
C HIS A 20 -0.69 13.83 17.16
N THR A 21 -0.21 13.24 18.26
CA THR A 21 0.26 11.84 18.29
C THR A 21 -0.86 10.81 18.44
N ILE A 22 -2.10 11.23 18.74
CA ILE A 22 -3.25 10.33 18.99
C ILE A 22 -4.04 10.05 17.69
N ILE A 23 -3.82 10.79 16.61
CA ILE A 23 -4.65 10.74 15.40
C ILE A 23 -3.92 10.00 14.27
N CYS A 24 -3.78 8.68 14.35
CA CYS A 24 -3.78 7.75 13.19
C CYS A 24 -3.66 6.30 13.70
N SER A 25 -4.76 5.75 14.23
CA SER A 25 -4.87 4.31 14.45
C SER A 25 -5.61 3.73 13.25
N ASP A 26 -4.94 3.64 12.10
CA ASP A 26 -5.40 2.73 11.04
C ASP A 26 -5.26 1.31 11.60
N ASN A 27 -6.35 0.55 11.66
CA ASN A 27 -6.23 -0.87 11.93
C ASN A 27 -5.55 -1.52 10.72
N GLU A 28 -4.33 -2.01 10.90
CA GLU A 28 -3.54 -2.62 9.83
C GLU A 28 -3.62 -4.14 9.92
N ALA A 29 -3.88 -4.80 8.81
CA ALA A 29 -3.87 -6.26 8.73
C ALA A 29 -2.43 -6.74 8.51
N LEU A 30 -1.84 -7.40 9.50
CA LEU A 30 -0.48 -7.97 9.39
C LEU A 30 -0.56 -9.48 9.20
N VAL A 31 0.20 -10.02 8.24
CA VAL A 31 0.32 -11.47 8.01
C VAL A 31 1.75 -11.85 7.66
N GLU A 32 2.23 -12.95 8.24
CA GLU A 32 3.55 -13.51 7.96
C GLU A 32 3.51 -14.48 6.78
N THR A 33 4.45 -14.35 5.84
CA THR A 33 4.58 -15.24 4.67
C THR A 33 6.03 -15.69 4.49
N GLN A 34 6.26 -16.63 3.57
CA GLN A 34 7.61 -17.06 3.21
C GLN A 34 8.45 -15.91 2.60
N SER A 35 7.79 -14.91 2.01
CA SER A 35 8.42 -13.75 1.38
C SER A 35 8.65 -12.57 2.34
N GLY A 36 8.14 -12.66 3.58
CA GLY A 36 8.22 -11.61 4.61
C GLY A 36 6.85 -11.24 5.18
N THR A 37 6.86 -10.30 6.13
CA THR A 37 5.63 -9.71 6.70
C THR A 37 4.91 -8.87 5.66
N ILE A 38 3.60 -9.05 5.52
CA ILE A 38 2.73 -8.26 4.65
C ILE A 38 1.80 -7.41 5.50
N LYS A 39 1.61 -6.16 5.06
CA LYS A 39 0.78 -5.15 5.70
C LYS A 39 -0.34 -4.72 4.75
N GLY A 40 -1.57 -5.09 5.07
CA GLY A 40 -2.77 -4.81 4.29
C GLY A 40 -3.74 -3.85 4.97
N ASN A 41 -4.92 -3.71 4.35
CA ASN A 41 -6.04 -2.95 4.88
C ASN A 41 -6.90 -3.83 5.80
N GLN A 42 -7.51 -3.22 6.81
CA GLN A 42 -8.59 -3.84 7.58
C GLN A 42 -9.81 -2.92 7.59
N PHE A 43 -10.96 -3.47 7.26
CA PHE A 43 -12.23 -2.75 7.32
C PHE A 43 -13.37 -3.68 7.75
N THR A 44 -14.48 -3.12 8.21
CA THR A 44 -15.64 -3.89 8.65
C THR A 44 -16.84 -3.57 7.77
N ILE A 45 -17.48 -4.60 7.20
CA ILE A 45 -18.72 -4.50 6.42
C ILE A 45 -19.75 -5.41 7.08
N ASN A 46 -20.92 -4.86 7.42
CA ASN A 46 -22.02 -5.61 8.06
C ASN A 46 -21.54 -6.48 9.22
N GLU A 47 -20.84 -5.86 10.19
CA GLU A 47 -20.27 -6.53 11.39
C GLU A 47 -19.19 -7.60 11.10
N THR A 48 -18.82 -7.80 9.84
CA THR A 48 -17.76 -8.71 9.43
C THR A 48 -16.47 -7.93 9.17
N THR A 49 -15.42 -8.23 9.94
CA THR A 49 -14.08 -7.68 9.69
C THR A 49 -13.43 -8.42 8.52
N ILE A 50 -12.96 -7.65 7.54
CA ILE A 50 -12.29 -8.11 6.33
C ILE A 50 -10.86 -7.58 6.36
N ASN A 51 -9.91 -8.47 6.10
CA ASN A 51 -8.52 -8.12 5.85
C ASN A 51 -8.29 -8.19 4.34
N GLU A 52 -7.80 -7.12 3.75
CA GLU A 52 -7.54 -7.01 2.32
C GLU A 52 -6.05 -6.77 2.07
N TYR A 53 -5.47 -7.56 1.17
CA TYR A 53 -4.07 -7.46 0.77
C TYR A 53 -3.99 -7.29 -0.74
N LEU A 54 -3.64 -6.09 -1.20
CA LEU A 54 -3.60 -5.70 -2.61
C LEU A 54 -2.17 -5.50 -3.08
N GLY A 55 -1.86 -5.93 -4.30
CA GLY A 55 -0.57 -5.66 -4.92
C GLY A 55 0.59 -6.41 -4.25
N MET A 56 0.39 -7.69 -3.92
CA MET A 56 1.39 -8.53 -3.27
C MET A 56 2.33 -9.13 -4.32
N PRO A 57 3.64 -8.82 -4.31
CA PRO A 57 4.54 -9.37 -5.30
C PRO A 57 4.58 -10.90 -5.20
N TYR A 58 4.45 -11.58 -6.33
CA TYR A 58 4.62 -13.04 -6.43
C TYR A 58 5.82 -13.44 -7.28
N ALA A 59 6.44 -12.49 -8.00
CA ALA A 59 7.69 -12.68 -8.72
C ALA A 59 8.50 -11.37 -8.80
N GLN A 60 9.77 -11.48 -9.19
CA GLN A 60 10.60 -10.32 -9.52
C GLN A 60 10.08 -9.62 -10.79
N PRO A 61 10.20 -8.27 -10.88
CA PRO A 61 9.80 -7.53 -12.08
C PRO A 61 10.55 -8.05 -13.33
N PRO A 62 9.83 -8.37 -14.43
CA PRO A 62 10.42 -8.88 -15.67
C PRO A 62 10.98 -7.74 -16.56
N ILE A 63 11.76 -6.84 -15.96
CA ILE A 63 12.36 -5.67 -16.62
C ILE A 63 13.76 -5.99 -17.16
N ASP A 64 14.21 -5.18 -18.12
CA ASP A 64 15.54 -5.28 -18.73
C ASP A 64 15.85 -6.70 -19.26
N ASP A 65 16.97 -7.29 -18.84
CA ASP A 65 17.40 -8.63 -19.27
C ASP A 65 16.44 -9.74 -18.81
N LYS A 66 15.57 -9.47 -17.83
CA LYS A 66 14.54 -10.43 -17.37
C LYS A 66 13.31 -10.45 -18.28
N ARG A 67 13.18 -9.49 -19.20
CA ARG A 67 12.07 -9.46 -20.15
C ARG A 67 12.08 -10.72 -21.00
N PHE A 68 10.89 -11.32 -21.17
CA PHE A 68 10.68 -12.58 -21.89
C PHE A 68 11.31 -13.83 -21.25
N GLN A 69 11.93 -13.71 -20.07
CA GLN A 69 12.41 -14.86 -19.31
C GLN A 69 11.29 -15.43 -18.43
N LYS A 70 11.55 -16.59 -17.82
CA LYS A 70 10.64 -17.16 -16.81
C LYS A 70 10.63 -16.24 -15.58
N PRO A 71 9.47 -16.02 -14.93
CA PRO A 71 9.41 -15.26 -13.68
C PRO A 71 10.31 -15.87 -12.61
N GLU A 72 11.06 -15.02 -11.93
CA GLU A 72 11.88 -15.40 -10.78
C GLU A 72 11.10 -15.19 -9.48
N ALA A 73 11.28 -16.06 -8.49
CA ALA A 73 10.60 -15.94 -7.21
C ALA A 73 10.96 -14.62 -6.50
N VAL A 74 10.04 -14.08 -5.70
CA VAL A 74 10.33 -12.93 -4.84
C VAL A 74 11.46 -13.29 -3.88
N VAL A 75 12.50 -12.47 -3.85
CA VAL A 75 13.54 -12.57 -2.83
C VAL A 75 12.89 -12.19 -1.50
N SER A 76 12.96 -13.09 -0.51
CA SER A 76 12.41 -12.85 0.82
C SER A 76 12.92 -11.51 1.37
N THR A 77 12.02 -10.55 1.56
CA THR A 77 12.36 -9.24 2.09
C THR A 77 12.17 -9.25 3.59
N ALA A 78 13.19 -9.72 4.31
CA ALA A 78 13.24 -9.57 5.76
C ALA A 78 13.46 -8.08 6.10
N SER A 79 12.36 -7.38 6.40
CA SER A 79 12.26 -5.98 6.83
C SER A 79 12.67 -4.91 5.79
N PRO A 80 11.85 -3.87 5.55
CA PRO A 80 10.54 -3.59 6.17
C PRO A 80 9.40 -4.49 5.62
N PRO A 81 8.22 -4.54 6.27
CA PRO A 81 7.05 -5.24 5.75
C PRO A 81 6.64 -4.78 4.34
N ILE A 82 6.08 -5.69 3.56
CA ILE A 82 5.53 -5.41 2.24
C ILE A 82 4.20 -4.66 2.39
N GLU A 83 4.14 -3.43 1.88
CA GLU A 83 2.91 -2.63 1.84
C GLU A 83 1.96 -3.13 0.74
N ALA A 84 0.86 -3.76 1.16
CA ALA A 84 -0.16 -4.38 0.32
C ALA A 84 -1.53 -3.71 0.52
N LYS A 85 -1.58 -2.38 0.44
CA LYS A 85 -2.78 -1.57 0.67
C LYS A 85 -3.48 -1.07 -0.61
N THR A 86 -2.80 -1.15 -1.76
CA THR A 86 -3.31 -0.60 -3.03
C THR A 86 -2.97 -1.52 -4.19
N PHE A 87 -3.81 -1.52 -5.24
CA PHE A 87 -3.44 -2.15 -6.50
C PHE A 87 -2.14 -1.57 -7.08
N LYS A 88 -1.39 -2.42 -7.77
CA LYS A 88 -0.17 -2.05 -8.50
C LYS A 88 -0.48 -1.88 -9.98
N ASN A 89 0.56 -1.59 -10.76
CA ASN A 89 0.43 -1.37 -12.19
C ASN A 89 -0.07 -2.63 -12.89
N SER A 90 -0.89 -2.44 -13.91
CA SER A 90 -1.24 -3.54 -14.82
C SER A 90 -0.05 -3.83 -15.76
N CYS A 91 -0.01 -5.03 -16.34
CA CYS A 91 0.99 -5.33 -17.36
C CYS A 91 0.74 -4.53 -18.64
N ILE A 92 1.78 -4.39 -19.46
CA ILE A 92 1.69 -3.73 -20.78
C ILE A 92 0.69 -4.47 -21.68
N GLN A 93 -0.33 -3.76 -22.16
CA GLN A 93 -1.42 -4.22 -23.03
C GLN A 93 -1.77 -3.14 -24.07
N GLY A 94 -2.31 -3.56 -25.23
CA GLY A 94 -2.73 -2.64 -26.28
C GLY A 94 -3.92 -1.76 -25.84
N LEU A 95 -3.90 -0.47 -26.19
CA LEU A 95 -4.89 0.52 -25.75
C LEU A 95 -6.14 0.65 -26.65
N VAL A 96 -6.36 -0.31 -27.56
CA VAL A 96 -7.33 -0.19 -28.65
C VAL A 96 -8.76 -0.15 -28.09
N ASP A 97 -9.50 0.90 -28.43
CA ASP A 97 -10.92 1.06 -28.08
C ASP A 97 -11.81 0.08 -28.85
N MET A 98 -11.84 -1.18 -28.42
CA MET A 98 -12.76 -2.19 -28.97
C MET A 98 -14.11 -2.19 -28.24
N GLY A 99 -14.80 -1.05 -28.18
CA GLY A 99 -16.25 -0.89 -27.95
C GLY A 99 -16.93 -1.45 -26.68
N TYR A 100 -16.34 -2.43 -25.99
CA TYR A 100 -16.90 -3.21 -24.87
C TYR A 100 -16.12 -2.99 -23.55
N GLU A 101 -15.04 -2.22 -23.59
CA GLU A 101 -14.02 -2.12 -22.54
C GLU A 101 -14.39 -1.15 -21.38
N SER A 102 -15.56 -0.52 -21.39
CA SER A 102 -15.78 0.72 -20.62
C SER A 102 -16.18 0.57 -19.15
N LYS A 103 -16.28 -0.65 -18.57
CA LYS A 103 -16.57 -0.79 -17.13
C LYS A 103 -15.44 -1.39 -16.28
N TYR A 104 -14.63 -2.28 -16.85
CA TYR A 104 -13.60 -3.01 -16.08
C TYR A 104 -12.17 -2.86 -16.64
N PHE A 105 -12.01 -2.43 -17.89
CA PHE A 105 -10.69 -2.27 -18.52
C PHE A 105 -10.16 -0.83 -18.49
N ASN A 106 -11.00 0.16 -18.17
CA ASN A 106 -10.65 1.56 -18.31
C ASN A 106 -9.59 2.07 -17.31
N ASN A 107 -9.29 1.30 -16.25
CA ASN A 107 -8.23 1.65 -15.30
C ASN A 107 -6.83 1.21 -15.75
N THR A 108 -6.70 0.35 -16.76
CA THR A 108 -5.40 -0.14 -17.22
C THR A 108 -4.77 0.80 -18.26
N LYS A 109 -5.48 1.77 -18.85
CA LYS A 109 -4.88 2.60 -19.91
C LYS A 109 -3.78 3.54 -19.43
N THR A 110 -3.83 3.98 -18.18
CA THR A 110 -2.95 5.05 -17.66
C THR A 110 -1.91 4.55 -16.65
N ASN A 111 -1.98 3.29 -16.22
CA ASN A 111 -1.10 2.75 -15.17
C ASN A 111 -0.54 1.36 -15.51
N GLN A 112 0.09 1.24 -16.68
CA GLN A 112 0.78 0.02 -17.09
C GLN A 112 2.28 0.12 -16.86
N SER A 113 2.90 -1.01 -16.53
CA SER A 113 4.34 -1.14 -16.39
C SER A 113 4.76 -2.57 -16.75
N GLU A 114 6.03 -2.77 -17.12
CA GLU A 114 6.62 -4.12 -17.15
C GLU A 114 6.80 -4.67 -15.72
N ASP A 115 6.93 -3.79 -14.72
CA ASP A 115 6.81 -4.13 -13.30
C ASP A 115 5.33 -4.28 -12.90
N CYS A 116 4.78 -5.48 -13.10
CA CYS A 116 3.35 -5.79 -12.93
C CYS A 116 3.05 -7.15 -12.26
N LEU A 117 4.05 -7.84 -11.68
CA LEU A 117 3.86 -9.19 -11.10
C LEU A 117 3.48 -9.15 -9.61
N TYR A 118 2.27 -8.64 -9.34
CA TYR A 118 1.70 -8.40 -8.00
C TYR A 118 0.30 -8.98 -7.80
#